data_AF-A0A1C3N5U2-F1
#
_entry.id   AF-A0A1C3N5U2-F1
#
_cell.length_a   1.000
_cell.length_b   1.000
_cell.length_c   1.000
_cell.angle_alpha   90.00
_cell.angle_beta   90.00
_cell.angle_gamma   90.00
#
_symmetry.space_group_name_H-M   'P 1'
#
loop_
_entity.id
_entity.type
_entity.pdbx_description
1 polymer ?
#
loop_
_entity_poly.entity_id
_entity_poly.type
_entity_poly.pdbx_seq_one_letter_code
_entity_poly.pdbx_strand_id
1 'polypeptide(L)'
;MALAKKDTIGGDLPPFFRPENHAADLALIFEPLSVREGVQGKFGLRDHVKTRVTTFRTQEALDKGEPSSVEVVEINATVMAKDLKELMEEAKKSGDSAPALIATLLHYQPKNGGNKSWVFRLPRDADYDKAAAYYEQREAKMQAALADVPSF
;
A
#
# COMPACT_ATOMS: atom_id res chain seq x y z
N MET A 1 -28.71 -29.83 2.35
CA MET A 1 -29.01 -28.99 1.17
C MET A 1 -28.09 -27.77 1.25
N ALA A 2 -26.91 -27.83 0.61
CA ALA A 2 -25.96 -26.73 0.58
C ALA A 2 -26.23 -25.92 -0.69
N LEU A 3 -26.58 -24.64 -0.55
CA LEU A 3 -26.64 -23.74 -1.70
C LEU A 3 -25.24 -23.58 -2.27
N ALA A 4 -25.08 -23.99 -3.53
CA ALA A 4 -23.87 -23.80 -4.30
C ALA A 4 -23.49 -22.31 -4.32
N LYS A 5 -22.21 -22.02 -4.03
CA LYS A 5 -21.59 -20.70 -4.20
C LYS A 5 -21.80 -20.26 -5.64
N LYS A 6 -22.59 -19.21 -5.80
CA LYS A 6 -22.77 -18.52 -7.08
C LYS A 6 -21.51 -17.70 -7.36
N ASP A 7 -20.86 -18.05 -8.47
CA ASP A 7 -20.04 -17.17 -9.29
C ASP A 7 -18.76 -16.56 -8.68
N THR A 8 -17.65 -17.29 -8.75
CA THR A 8 -16.35 -16.66 -9.04
C THR A 8 -15.63 -17.50 -10.08
N ILE A 9 -15.82 -17.14 -11.35
CA ILE A 9 -14.94 -17.55 -12.44
C ILE A 9 -13.66 -16.74 -12.27
N GLY A 10 -12.56 -17.41 -11.90
CA GLY A 10 -11.17 -16.95 -12.11
C GLY A 10 -10.84 -15.54 -11.62
N GLY A 11 -10.51 -15.40 -10.34
CA GLY A 11 -9.87 -14.20 -9.81
C GLY A 11 -9.79 -14.28 -8.31
N ASP A 12 -8.61 -14.62 -7.77
CA ASP A 12 -8.36 -14.41 -6.35
C ASP A 12 -8.56 -12.91 -6.07
N LEU A 13 -9.57 -12.58 -5.26
CA LEU A 13 -9.73 -11.22 -4.77
C LEU A 13 -8.42 -10.84 -4.06
N PRO A 14 -7.86 -9.65 -4.32
CA PRO A 14 -6.62 -9.25 -3.66
C PRO A 14 -6.80 -9.35 -2.14
N PRO A 15 -5.82 -9.90 -1.41
CA PRO A 15 -5.91 -10.03 0.03
C PRO A 15 -6.13 -8.67 0.69
N PHE A 16 -6.91 -8.65 1.77
CA PHE A 16 -7.07 -7.42 2.55
C PHE A 16 -5.79 -7.12 3.32
N PHE A 17 -5.37 -5.85 3.29
CA PHE A 17 -4.29 -5.36 4.12
C PHE A 17 -4.71 -5.39 5.59
N ARG A 18 -3.88 -5.99 6.45
CA ARG A 18 -4.14 -6.13 7.89
C ARG A 18 -3.09 -5.33 8.67
N PRO A 19 -3.38 -4.08 9.07
CA PRO A 19 -2.39 -3.21 9.72
C PRO A 19 -1.67 -3.82 10.93
N GLU A 20 -2.37 -4.67 11.69
CA GLU A 20 -1.83 -5.40 12.85
C GLU A 20 -0.60 -6.25 12.51
N ASN A 21 -0.56 -6.85 11.31
CA ASN A 21 0.54 -7.69 10.85
C ASN A 21 1.78 -6.89 10.45
N HIS A 22 1.64 -5.57 10.34
CA HIS A 22 2.65 -4.65 9.81
C HIS A 22 3.07 -3.58 10.83
N ALA A 23 2.55 -3.65 12.06
CA ALA A 23 2.81 -2.67 13.10
C ALA A 23 4.28 -2.64 13.57
N ALA A 24 5.02 -3.74 13.34
CA ALA A 24 6.43 -3.87 13.69
C ALA A 24 7.38 -3.70 12.49
N ASP A 25 6.84 -3.39 11.30
CA ASP A 25 7.64 -3.25 10.10
C ASP A 25 8.40 -1.91 10.14
N LEU A 26 9.66 -1.93 9.69
CA LEU A 26 10.56 -0.76 9.76
C LEU A 26 10.25 0.27 8.67
N ALA A 27 9.82 -0.21 7.50
CA ALA A 27 9.32 0.62 6.42
C ALA A 27 8.35 -0.16 5.53
N LEU A 28 7.36 0.56 5.01
CA LEU A 28 6.39 0.08 4.05
C LEU A 28 6.36 1.09 2.89
N ILE A 29 6.38 0.60 1.66
CA ILE A 29 6.17 1.42 0.47
C ILE A 29 4.78 1.08 -0.06
N PHE A 30 3.90 2.08 -0.10
CA PHE A 30 2.56 1.97 -0.65
C PHE A 30 2.51 2.64 -2.01
N GLU A 31 2.21 1.84 -3.05
CA GLU A 31 2.00 2.30 -4.41
C GLU A 31 0.51 2.12 -4.73
N PRO A 32 -0.32 3.16 -4.57
CA PRO A 32 -1.75 3.04 -4.84
C PRO A 32 -2.00 2.89 -6.34
N LEU A 33 -2.79 1.86 -6.69
CA LEU A 33 -3.08 1.47 -8.07
C LEU A 33 -4.46 1.94 -8.52
N SER A 34 -5.45 1.86 -7.62
CA SER A 34 -6.81 2.34 -7.89
C SER A 34 -7.58 2.59 -6.61
N VAL A 35 -8.56 3.49 -6.70
CA VAL A 35 -9.51 3.80 -5.63
C VAL A 35 -10.92 3.45 -6.10
N ARG A 36 -11.70 2.79 -5.23
CA ARG A 36 -13.13 2.57 -5.39
C ARG A 36 -13.83 3.23 -4.22
N GLU A 37 -14.65 4.22 -4.50
CA GLU A 37 -15.37 4.99 -3.48
C GLU A 37 -16.74 4.39 -3.20
N GLY A 38 -17.24 4.61 -1.98
CA GLY A 38 -18.63 4.25 -1.65
C GLY A 38 -18.95 2.77 -1.83
N VAL A 39 -17.98 1.88 -1.57
CA VAL A 39 -18.19 0.45 -1.66
C VAL A 39 -19.03 0.01 -0.46
N GLN A 40 -20.21 -0.57 -0.73
CA GLN A 40 -21.10 -1.07 0.31
C GLN A 40 -20.51 -2.33 0.97
N GLY A 41 -19.96 -2.15 2.17
CA GLY A 41 -19.49 -3.24 3.01
C GLY A 41 -20.50 -3.66 4.08
N LYS A 42 -20.14 -4.71 4.82
CA LYS A 42 -20.91 -5.19 5.99
C LYS A 42 -21.08 -4.10 7.07
N PHE A 43 -20.12 -3.18 7.16
CA PHE A 43 -20.08 -2.12 8.17
C PHE A 43 -20.33 -0.73 7.58
N GLY A 44 -21.06 -0.66 6.45
CA GLY A 44 -21.40 0.59 5.76
C GLY A 44 -20.54 0.87 4.53
N LEU A 45 -20.76 2.05 3.94
CA LEU A 45 -20.00 2.55 2.80
C LEU A 45 -18.56 2.85 3.21
N ARG A 46 -17.59 2.33 2.46
CA ARG A 46 -16.17 2.61 2.67
C ARG A 46 -15.46 2.80 1.34
N ASP A 47 -14.43 3.62 1.38
CA ASP A 47 -13.49 3.74 0.28
C ASP A 47 -12.48 2.62 0.36
N HIS A 48 -12.18 2.05 -0.80
CA HIS A 48 -11.32 0.90 -0.97
C HIS A 48 -10.17 1.30 -1.88
N VAL A 49 -8.93 1.15 -1.40
CA VAL A 49 -7.73 1.43 -2.20
C VAL A 49 -7.04 0.11 -2.50
N LYS A 50 -6.89 -0.21 -3.78
CA LYS A 50 -6.01 -1.29 -4.24
C LYS A 50 -4.60 -0.71 -4.33
N THR A 51 -3.65 -1.32 -3.63
CA THR A 51 -2.28 -0.83 -3.56
C THR A 51 -1.30 -1.99 -3.60
N ARG A 52 -0.13 -1.76 -4.20
CA ARG A 52 1.03 -2.63 -4.00
C ARG A 52 1.76 -2.16 -2.75
N VAL A 53 2.03 -3.09 -1.85
CA VAL A 53 2.77 -2.85 -0.61
C VAL A 53 4.07 -3.62 -0.67
N THR A 54 5.18 -2.89 -0.53
CA THR A 54 6.51 -3.46 -0.32
C THR A 54 6.85 -3.34 1.15
N THR A 55 7.22 -4.44 1.79
CA THR A 55 7.41 -4.50 3.24
C THR A 55 8.87 -4.77 3.61
N PHE A 56 9.39 -4.01 4.56
CA PHE A 56 10.69 -4.25 5.17
C PHE A 56 10.54 -4.49 6.68
N ARG A 57 10.62 -5.76 7.09
CA ARG A 57 10.45 -6.14 8.51
C ARG A 57 11.71 -6.00 9.35
N THR A 58 12.87 -6.14 8.71
CA THR A 58 14.16 -6.23 9.40
C THR A 58 15.14 -5.20 8.85
N GLN A 59 16.11 -4.81 9.67
CA GLN A 59 17.16 -3.89 9.23
C GLN A 59 17.99 -4.51 8.11
N GLU A 60 18.24 -5.82 8.18
CA GLU A 60 18.95 -6.56 7.13
C GLU A 60 18.26 -6.47 5.76
N ALA A 61 16.92 -6.57 5.73
CA ALA A 61 16.12 -6.42 4.53
C ALA A 61 16.26 -5.02 3.93
N LEU A 62 16.26 -3.97 4.78
CA LEU A 62 16.49 -2.59 4.34
C LEU A 62 17.91 -2.39 3.80
N ASP A 63 18.90 -2.88 4.53
CA ASP A 63 20.32 -2.66 4.23
C ASP A 63 20.72 -3.34 2.91
N LYS A 64 20.14 -4.51 2.62
CA LYS A 64 20.36 -5.24 1.36
C LYS A 64 19.45 -4.76 0.22
N GLY A 65 18.41 -3.99 0.51
CA GLY A 65 17.37 -3.67 -0.46
C GLY A 65 16.57 -4.91 -0.90
N GLU A 66 16.39 -5.88 0.00
CA GLU A 66 15.67 -7.12 -0.23
C GLU A 66 14.39 -7.12 0.61
N PRO A 67 13.23 -6.70 0.05
CA PRO A 67 12.00 -6.60 0.83
C PRO A 67 11.55 -7.97 1.35
N SER A 68 10.97 -7.97 2.55
CA SER A 68 10.42 -9.16 3.18
C SER A 68 9.18 -9.68 2.45
N SER A 69 8.40 -8.79 1.83
CA SER A 69 7.30 -9.15 0.93
C SER A 69 7.00 -8.02 -0.05
N VAL A 70 6.43 -8.38 -1.19
CA VAL A 70 5.81 -7.45 -2.14
C VAL A 70 4.46 -8.05 -2.53
N GLU A 71 3.37 -7.38 -2.18
CA GLU A 71 2.02 -7.91 -2.37
C GLU A 71 1.04 -6.83 -2.85
N VAL A 72 0.03 -7.24 -3.61
CA VAL A 72 -1.06 -6.36 -4.01
C VAL A 72 -2.25 -6.65 -3.12
N VAL A 73 -2.66 -5.64 -2.36
CA VAL A 73 -3.67 -5.75 -1.31
C VAL A 73 -4.75 -4.70 -1.47
N GLU A 74 -5.86 -4.90 -0.76
CA GLU A 74 -6.94 -3.94 -0.64
C GLU A 74 -6.98 -3.34 0.77
N ILE A 75 -6.93 -2.00 0.86
CA ILE A 75 -7.05 -1.24 2.11
C ILE A 75 -8.47 -0.68 2.22
N ASN A 76 -9.14 -1.00 3.33
CA ASN A 76 -10.50 -0.55 3.67
C ASN A 76 -10.57 0.23 5.00
N ALA A 77 -9.41 0.65 5.52
CA ALA A 77 -9.28 1.50 6.69
C ALA A 77 -9.48 2.95 6.27
N THR A 78 -10.56 3.59 6.73
CA THR A 78 -11.02 4.90 6.22
C THR A 78 -9.93 5.97 6.18
N VAL A 79 -9.14 6.11 7.24
CA VAL A 79 -8.08 7.13 7.31
C VAL A 79 -6.96 6.82 6.31
N MET A 80 -6.46 5.59 6.30
CA MET A 80 -5.40 5.18 5.37
C MET A 80 -5.84 5.23 3.91
N ALA A 81 -7.07 4.79 3.62
CA ALA A 81 -7.65 4.85 2.28
C ALA A 81 -7.78 6.29 1.79
N LYS A 82 -8.15 7.22 2.69
CA LYS A 82 -8.19 8.65 2.40
C LYS A 82 -6.80 9.19 2.09
N ASP A 83 -5.81 8.92 2.93
CA ASP A 83 -4.43 9.41 2.73
C ASP A 83 -3.84 8.94 1.38
N LEU A 84 -4.05 7.66 1.02
CA LEU A 84 -3.58 7.11 -0.26
C LEU A 84 -4.35 7.65 -1.46
N LYS A 85 -5.64 7.94 -1.30
CA LYS A 85 -6.43 8.60 -2.33
C LYS A 85 -5.93 10.02 -2.58
N GLU A 86 -5.67 10.78 -1.52
CA GLU A 86 -5.12 12.14 -1.63
C GLU A 86 -3.77 12.12 -2.37
N LEU A 87 -2.90 11.16 -2.05
CA LEU A 87 -1.65 10.92 -2.80
C LEU A 87 -1.89 10.67 -4.30
N MET A 88 -2.86 9.82 -4.66
CA MET A 88 -3.19 9.58 -6.07
C MET A 88 -3.71 10.84 -6.78
N GLU A 89 -4.54 11.64 -6.10
CA GLU A 89 -5.07 12.88 -6.67
C GLU A 89 -4.00 13.96 -6.84
N GLU A 90 -3.03 14.03 -5.92
CA GLU A 90 -1.86 14.89 -6.06
C GLU A 90 -0.98 14.48 -7.24
N ALA A 91 -0.71 13.18 -7.38
CA ALA A 91 0.07 12.64 -8.50
C ALA A 91 -0.58 12.92 -9.87
N LYS A 92 -1.92 12.77 -9.97
CA LYS A 92 -2.66 13.16 -11.18
C LYS A 92 -2.49 14.64 -11.54
N LYS A 93 -2.42 15.53 -10.53
CA LYS A 93 -2.23 16.97 -10.75
C LYS A 93 -0.81 17.33 -11.16
N SER A 94 0.19 16.64 -10.63
CA SER A 94 1.60 16.85 -10.97
C SER A 94 2.04 16.16 -12.25
N GLY A 95 1.25 15.19 -12.74
CA GLY A 95 1.62 14.34 -13.88
C GLY A 95 2.54 13.18 -13.49
N ASP A 96 2.66 12.88 -12.19
CA ASP A 96 3.37 11.73 -11.69
C ASP A 96 2.58 10.43 -11.98
N SER A 97 3.21 9.52 -12.71
CA SER A 97 2.61 8.26 -13.14
C SER A 97 2.82 7.11 -12.14
N ALA A 98 3.67 7.30 -11.13
CA ALA A 98 4.01 6.27 -10.16
C ALA A 98 4.05 6.83 -8.72
N PRO A 99 2.91 7.29 -8.16
CA PRO A 99 2.87 7.74 -6.78
C PRO A 99 3.29 6.63 -5.82
N ALA A 100 4.13 6.99 -4.85
CA ALA A 100 4.52 6.11 -3.75
C ALA A 100 4.55 6.86 -2.42
N LEU A 101 4.09 6.20 -1.35
CA LEU A 101 4.20 6.67 0.02
C LEU A 101 5.05 5.69 0.83
N ILE A 102 6.12 6.20 1.43
CA ILE A 102 6.93 5.43 2.38
C ILE A 102 6.47 5.75 3.80
N ALA A 103 6.07 4.73 4.54
CA ALA A 103 5.50 4.89 5.87
C ALA A 103 5.83 3.73 6.82
N THR A 104 5.66 3.98 8.10
CA THR A 104 5.42 2.99 9.16
C THR A 104 3.98 3.10 9.64
N LEU A 105 3.52 2.10 10.39
CA LEU A 105 2.19 2.11 10.97
C LEU A 105 2.23 2.37 12.46
N LEU A 106 1.33 3.24 12.91
CA LEU A 106 1.10 3.47 14.32
C LEU A 106 -0.38 3.29 14.65
N HIS A 107 -0.64 2.62 15.77
CA HIS A 107 -1.99 2.58 16.33
C HIS A 107 -2.24 3.86 17.13
N TYR A 108 -3.02 4.77 16.57
CA TYR A 108 -3.34 6.05 17.18
C TYR A 108 -4.63 5.96 18.01
N GLN A 109 -4.54 6.40 19.27
CA GLN A 109 -5.68 6.60 20.17
C GLN A 109 -5.83 8.11 20.41
N PRO A 110 -6.94 8.73 19.99
CA PRO A 110 -7.22 10.13 20.31
C PRO A 110 -7.33 10.36 21.82
N LYS A 111 -6.75 11.46 22.32
CA LYS A 111 -6.78 11.84 23.75
C LYS A 111 -8.19 12.16 24.27
N ASN A 112 -9.08 12.64 23.40
CA ASN A 112 -10.41 13.14 23.77
C ASN A 112 -11.51 12.06 23.72
N GLY A 113 -11.15 10.78 23.71
CA GLY A 113 -12.11 9.69 23.53
C GLY A 113 -12.52 9.56 22.07
N GLY A 114 -12.18 8.43 21.45
CA GLY A 114 -12.47 8.13 20.06
C GLY A 114 -12.00 6.72 19.73
N ASN A 115 -12.47 6.17 18.62
CA ASN A 115 -12.03 4.83 18.20
C ASN A 115 -10.56 4.85 17.83
N LYS A 116 -9.83 3.82 18.26
CA LYS A 116 -8.45 3.62 17.80
C LYS A 116 -8.44 3.47 16.29
N SER A 117 -7.41 4.00 15.65
CA SER A 117 -7.23 3.91 14.20
C SER A 117 -5.77 3.72 13.85
N TRP A 118 -5.52 2.98 12.79
CA TRP A 118 -4.18 2.88 12.21
C TRP A 118 -3.93 4.10 11.35
N VAL A 119 -2.74 4.70 11.52
CA VAL A 119 -2.31 5.88 10.77
C VAL A 119 -0.93 5.66 10.19
N PHE A 120 -0.67 6.30 9.06
CA PHE A 120 0.67 6.37 8.49
C PHE A 120 1.53 7.37 9.25
N ARG A 121 2.80 7.00 9.41
CA ARG A 121 3.86 7.86 9.95
C ARG A 121 5.10 7.71 9.09
N LEU A 122 5.95 8.73 9.05
CA LEU A 122 7.25 8.58 8.42
C LEU A 122 8.08 7.57 9.22
N PRO A 123 8.83 6.68 8.56
CA PRO A 123 9.90 5.91 9.19
C PRO A 123 10.96 6.85 9.79
N ARG A 124 11.91 6.26 10.52
CA ARG A 124 13.15 7.00 10.87
C ARG A 124 13.89 7.37 9.59
N ASP A 125 14.54 8.53 9.56
CA ASP A 125 15.21 9.06 8.36
C ASP A 125 16.11 8.02 7.66
N ALA A 126 16.96 7.32 8.43
CA ALA A 126 17.84 6.28 7.88
C ALA A 126 17.10 5.08 7.26
N ASP A 127 15.92 4.72 7.76
CA ASP A 127 15.11 3.64 7.20
C ASP A 127 14.33 4.13 5.98
N TYR A 128 13.86 5.39 6.02
CA TYR A 128 13.21 6.06 4.91
C TYR A 128 14.15 6.15 3.70
N ASP A 129 15.37 6.65 3.90
CA ASP A 129 16.35 6.82 2.82
C ASP A 129 16.69 5.49 2.13
N LYS A 130 16.79 4.40 2.90
CA LYS A 130 17.04 3.06 2.36
C LYS A 130 15.85 2.53 1.55
N ALA A 131 14.63 2.70 2.06
CA ALA A 131 13.42 2.32 1.35
C ALA A 131 13.23 3.15 0.07
N ALA A 132 13.55 4.45 0.12
CA ALA A 132 13.52 5.34 -1.04
C ALA A 132 14.54 4.92 -2.09
N ALA A 133 15.80 4.67 -1.69
CA ALA A 133 16.84 4.20 -2.58
C ALA A 133 16.47 2.87 -3.26
N TYR A 134 15.86 1.93 -2.52
CA TYR A 134 15.33 0.70 -3.10
C TYR A 134 14.27 1.00 -4.17
N TYR A 135 13.30 1.85 -3.86
CA TYR A 135 12.21 2.21 -4.77
C TYR A 135 12.74 2.82 -6.06
N GLU A 136 13.62 3.82 -5.96
CA GLU A 136 14.23 4.49 -7.11
C GLU A 136 15.02 3.52 -8.00
N GLN A 137 15.82 2.64 -7.39
CA GLN A 137 16.56 1.62 -8.13
C GLN A 137 15.64 0.64 -8.85
N ARG A 138 14.52 0.26 -8.22
CA ARG A 138 13.52 -0.63 -8.81
C ARG A 138 12.83 0.03 -10.00
N GLU A 139 12.40 1.28 -9.85
CA GLU A 139 11.79 2.04 -10.95
C GLU A 139 12.76 2.22 -12.12
N ALA A 140 14.02 2.59 -11.85
CA ALA A 140 15.04 2.71 -12.89
C ALA A 140 15.25 1.40 -13.65
N LYS A 141 15.28 0.25 -12.96
CA LYS A 141 15.39 -1.07 -13.59
C LYS A 141 14.15 -1.42 -14.42
N MET A 142 12.95 -1.08 -13.96
CA MET A 142 11.73 -1.31 -14.73
C MET A 142 11.65 -0.44 -15.98
N GLN A 143 12.05 0.83 -15.88
CA GLN A 143 12.11 1.73 -17.04
C GLN A 143 13.14 1.25 -18.07
N ALA A 144 14.31 0.80 -17.63
CA ALA A 144 15.30 0.20 -18.52
C ALA A 144 14.75 -1.06 -19.21
N ALA A 145 14.08 -1.94 -18.46
CA ALA A 145 13.47 -3.15 -19.02
C ALA A 145 12.36 -2.84 -20.04
N LEU A 146 11.57 -1.79 -19.82
CA LEU A 146 10.54 -1.33 -20.76
C LEU A 146 11.14 -0.77 -22.06
N ALA A 147 12.27 -0.07 -21.97
CA ALA A 147 12.97 0.47 -23.14
C ALA A 147 13.53 -0.64 -24.05
N ASP A 148 13.86 -1.81 -23.48
CA ASP A 148 14.37 -2.98 -24.20
C ASP A 148 13.27 -3.84 -24.86
N VAL A 149 11.98 -3.53 -24.65
CA VAL A 149 10.87 -4.29 -25.27
C VAL A 149 10.67 -3.82 -26.73
N PRO A 150 10.73 -4.71 -27.74
CA PRO A 150 10.47 -4.35 -29.13
C PRO A 150 9.03 -3.85 -29.31
N SER A 151 8.86 -2.70 -29.97
CA SER A 151 7.53 -2.27 -30.45
C SER A 151 7.10 -3.17 -31.60
N PHE A 152 6.00 -3.91 -31.43
CA PHE A 152 5.37 -4.71 -32.49
C PHE A 152 4.42 -3.88 -33.35
#